data_AF-A0A397U780-F1
#
_entry.id   AF-A0A397U780-F1
#
_cell.length_a   1.000
_cell.length_b   1.000
_cell.length_c   1.000
_cell.angle_alpha   90.00
_cell.angle_beta   90.00
_cell.angle_gamma   90.00
#
_symmetry.space_group_name_H-M   'P 1'
#
loop_
_entity.id
_entity.type
_entity.pdbx_description
1 polymer ?
#
loop_
_entity_poly.entity_id
_entity_poly.type
_entity_poly.pdbx_seq_one_letter_code
_entity_poly.pdbx_strand_id
1 'polypeptide(L)'
;MFSSKLPEDLAVQFHIEGSYIVVSVYALQYHSSPPQQKHGNILGSSKSPLKVCQYKDKYVSVLNEIVVKSLDPKLESVMECLKKATPQCQLTCPTLPSKSW
;
A
#
# COMPACT_ATOMS: atom_id res chain seq x y z
N MET A 1 -18.74 1.70 -7.03
CA MET A 1 -18.19 1.32 -5.71
C MET A 1 -18.67 2.28 -4.62
N PHE A 2 -18.64 3.60 -4.84
CA PHE A 2 -19.30 4.58 -3.96
C PHE A 2 -20.60 5.07 -4.60
N SER A 3 -21.65 5.27 -3.80
CA SER A 3 -22.96 5.76 -4.26
C SER A 3 -22.92 7.24 -4.64
N SER A 4 -22.04 8.02 -4.01
CA SER A 4 -21.72 9.40 -4.37
C SER A 4 -20.31 9.51 -4.93
N LYS A 5 -20.08 10.56 -5.72
CA LYS A 5 -18.73 10.90 -6.19
C LYS A 5 -17.90 11.31 -4.97
N LEU A 6 -16.77 10.62 -4.77
CA LEU A 6 -15.81 11.01 -3.73
C LEU A 6 -15.21 12.40 -4.04
N PRO A 7 -14.93 13.20 -3.01
CA PRO A 7 -14.11 14.41 -3.15
C PRO A 7 -12.77 14.10 -3.83
N GLU A 8 -12.26 15.04 -4.64
CA GLU A 8 -11.04 14.80 -5.41
C GLU A 8 -9.80 14.67 -4.53
N ASP A 9 -9.81 15.32 -3.37
CA ASP A 9 -8.79 15.29 -2.32
C ASP A 9 -8.86 14.04 -1.44
N LEU A 10 -9.71 13.07 -1.77
CA LEU A 10 -9.75 11.77 -1.12
C LEU A 10 -9.47 10.64 -2.10
N ALA A 11 -8.55 9.76 -1.73
CA ALA A 11 -8.34 8.48 -2.40
C ALA A 11 -8.63 7.33 -1.43
N VAL A 12 -9.36 6.32 -1.92
CA VAL A 12 -9.64 5.10 -1.16
C VAL A 12 -9.04 3.93 -1.90
N GLN A 13 -8.23 3.14 -1.21
CA GLN A 13 -7.59 1.95 -1.73
C GLN A 13 -8.07 0.73 -0.95
N PHE A 14 -8.53 -0.29 -1.70
CA PHE A 14 -8.84 -1.60 -1.16
C PHE A 14 -7.75 -2.57 -1.63
N HIS A 15 -7.18 -3.33 -0.70
CA HIS A 15 -6.23 -4.39 -1.03
C HIS A 15 -6.27 -5.51 0.00
N ILE A 16 -5.66 -6.64 -0.33
CA ILE A 16 -5.48 -7.76 0.59
C ILE A 16 -4.04 -7.77 1.07
N GLU A 17 -3.84 -7.90 2.38
CA GLU A 17 -2.51 -8.03 3.01
C GLU A 17 -2.50 -9.31 3.84
N GLY A 18 -1.97 -10.40 3.27
CA GLY A 18 -2.03 -11.73 3.88
C GLY A 18 -3.48 -12.18 4.07
N SER A 19 -3.89 -12.34 5.34
CA SER A 19 -5.26 -12.74 5.71
C SER A 19 -6.20 -11.55 5.98
N TYR A 20 -5.75 -10.32 5.75
CA TYR A 20 -6.50 -9.11 6.06
C TYR A 20 -7.06 -8.45 4.82
N ILE A 21 -8.31 -8.03 4.89
CA ILE A 21 -8.91 -7.05 3.99
C ILE A 21 -8.54 -5.67 4.52
N VAL A 22 -7.85 -4.88 3.70
CA VAL A 22 -7.34 -3.57 4.08
C VAL A 22 -8.06 -2.49 3.29
N VAL A 23 -8.56 -1.48 4.01
CA VAL A 23 -9.08 -0.24 3.45
C VAL A 23 -8.20 0.90 3.92
N SER A 24 -7.54 1.57 2.97
CA SER A 24 -6.75 2.76 3.23
C SER A 24 -7.44 3.98 2.64
N VAL A 25 -7.60 5.02 3.44
CA VAL A 25 -8.15 6.32 3.03
C VAL A 25 -7.06 7.37 3.15
N TYR A 26 -6.79 8.04 2.04
CA TYR A 26 -5.74 9.05 1.91
C TYR A 26 -6.37 10.43 1.71
N ALA A 27 -5.97 11.38 2.56
CA ALA A 27 -6.23 12.80 2.33
C ALA A 27 -5.11 13.39 1.49
N LEU A 28 -5.45 13.96 0.34
CA LEU A 28 -4.53 14.42 -0.68
C LEU A 28 -4.48 15.95 -0.74
N GLN A 29 -3.28 16.50 -0.86
CA GLN A 29 -3.05 17.87 -1.26
C GLN A 29 -2.48 17.90 -2.67
N TYR A 30 -3.20 18.53 -3.60
CA TYR A 30 -2.74 18.71 -4.97
C TYR A 30 -1.81 19.92 -5.08
N HIS A 31 -0.78 19.79 -5.92
CA HIS A 31 0.19 20.84 -6.23
C HIS A 31 0.19 21.11 -7.74
N SER A 32 0.21 22.39 -8.12
CA SER A 32 0.26 22.82 -9.53
C SER A 32 1.61 22.57 -10.20
N SER A 33 2.66 22.34 -9.41
CA SER A 33 4.03 22.06 -9.83
C SER A 33 4.65 21.04 -8.89
N PRO A 34 5.77 20.39 -9.26
CA PRO A 34 6.48 19.51 -8.35
C PRO A 34 6.81 20.30 -7.07
N PRO A 35 6.38 19.85 -5.89
CA PRO A 35 6.70 20.54 -4.65
C PRO A 35 8.21 20.59 -4.49
N GLN A 36 8.76 21.79 -4.41
CA GLN A 36 10.18 21.99 -4.12
C GLN A 36 10.45 21.38 -2.75
N GLN A 37 11.31 20.36 -2.69
CA GLN A 37 11.84 19.84 -1.44
C GLN A 37 12.61 20.98 -0.77
N LYS A 38 11.93 21.77 0.06
CA LYS A 38 12.59 22.73 0.93
C LYS A 38 13.34 21.90 1.97
N HIS A 39 14.62 21.65 1.73
CA HIS A 39 15.57 21.23 2.74
C HIS A 39 15.73 22.34 3.78
N GLY A 40 14.70 22.52 4.61
CA GLY A 40 14.74 23.37 5.78
C GLY A 40 14.87 22.48 7.00
N ASN A 41 16.11 22.29 7.47
CA ASN A 41 16.37 21.83 8.83
C ASN A 41 15.80 22.86 9.81
N ILE A 42 14.53 22.75 10.15
CA ILE A 42 13.95 23.41 11.32
C ILE A 42 13.80 22.32 12.38
N LEU A 43 14.71 22.38 13.36
CA LEU A 43 14.66 21.63 14.61
C LEU A 43 13.23 21.69 15.18
N GLY A 44 12.48 20.58 15.20
CA GLY A 44 11.27 20.47 16.01
C GLY A 44 10.00 19.85 15.41
N SER A 45 9.99 19.38 14.16
CA SER A 45 8.80 18.69 13.62
C SER A 45 9.19 17.40 12.90
N SER A 46 9.10 16.27 13.60
CA SER A 46 9.17 14.92 13.01
C SER A 46 7.89 14.61 12.22
N LYS A 47 7.55 15.43 11.23
CA LYS A 47 6.57 15.01 10.22
C LYS A 47 7.38 14.34 9.13
N SER A 48 7.11 13.04 8.94
CA SER A 48 7.69 12.23 7.88
C SER A 48 7.73 13.02 6.56
N PRO A 49 8.76 12.83 5.72
CA PRO A 49 8.84 13.53 4.45
C PRO A 49 7.54 13.27 3.68
N LEU A 50 6.81 14.34 3.37
CA LEU A 50 5.60 14.31 2.55
C LEU A 50 5.95 13.53 1.29
N LYS A 51 5.45 12.29 1.17
CA LYS A 51 5.70 11.46 0.00
C LYS A 51 4.91 12.07 -1.14
N VAL A 52 5.63 12.69 -2.07
CA VAL A 52 5.05 13.32 -3.25
C VAL A 52 4.95 12.26 -4.33
N CYS A 53 3.75 12.01 -4.79
CA CYS A 53 3.47 11.06 -5.87
C CYS A 53 2.70 11.76 -6.99
N GLN A 54 2.69 11.17 -8.18
CA GLN A 54 1.75 11.59 -9.22
C GLN A 54 0.45 10.80 -9.07
N TYR A 55 -0.68 11.51 -9.10
CA TYR A 55 -2.02 10.94 -9.09
C TYR A 55 -2.93 11.74 -10.01
N LYS A 56 -3.57 11.05 -10.98
CA LYS A 56 -4.39 11.67 -12.04
C LYS A 56 -3.67 12.86 -12.72
N ASP A 57 -2.42 12.61 -13.14
CA ASP A 57 -1.54 13.59 -13.81
C ASP A 57 -1.21 14.86 -13.01
N LYS A 58 -1.51 14.88 -11.70
CA LYS A 58 -1.17 15.97 -10.79
C LYS A 58 -0.17 15.48 -9.74
N TYR A 59 0.67 16.39 -9.26
CA TYR A 59 1.51 16.13 -8.09
C TYR A 59 0.65 16.18 -6.83
N VAL A 60 0.72 15.14 -6.01
CA VAL A 60 -0.03 15.04 -4.75
C VAL A 60 0.89 14.73 -3.58
N SER A 61 0.58 15.32 -2.43
CA SER A 61 1.11 14.91 -1.15
C SER A 61 0.03 14.26 -0.32
N VAL A 62 0.34 13.16 0.34
CA VAL A 62 -0.55 12.55 1.34
C VAL A 62 -0.40 13.34 2.64
N LEU A 63 -1.47 14.02 3.06
CA LEU A 63 -1.50 14.76 4.33
C LEU A 63 -1.79 13.86 5.52
N ASN A 64 -2.65 12.87 5.30
CA ASN A 64 -3.06 11.92 6.31
C ASN A 64 -3.44 10.59 5.67
N GLU A 65 -3.30 9.52 6.44
CA GLU A 65 -3.69 8.16 6.06
C GLU A 65 -4.47 7.54 7.22
N ILE A 66 -5.63 6.98 6.90
CA ILE A 66 -6.41 6.15 7.83
C ILE A 66 -6.44 4.75 7.24
N VAL A 67 -5.92 3.77 7.98
CA VAL A 67 -5.91 2.36 7.59
C VAL A 67 -6.81 1.57 8.52
N VAL A 68 -7.78 0.88 7.94
CA VAL A 68 -8.61 -0.09 8.65
C VAL A 68 -8.29 -1.47 8.10
N LYS A 69 -7.91 -2.38 9.00
CA LYS A 69 -7.65 -3.79 8.68
C LYS A 69 -8.73 -4.66 9.32
N SER A 70 -9.26 -5.59 8.56
CA SER A 70 -10.19 -6.61 9.04
C SER A 70 -9.65 -7.99 8.68
N LEU A 71 -9.55 -8.88 9.67
CA LEU A 71 -9.15 -10.26 9.44
C LEU A 71 -10.30 -11.01 8.75
N ASP A 72 -9.99 -11.70 7.65
CA ASP A 72 -10.93 -12.61 6.99
C ASP A 72 -10.58 -14.06 7.35
N PRO A 73 -11.45 -14.78 8.08
CA PRO A 73 -11.17 -16.16 8.51
C PRO A 73 -10.99 -17.15 7.35
N LYS A 74 -11.60 -16.89 6.18
CA LYS A 74 -11.44 -17.76 5.00
C LYS A 74 -10.08 -17.51 4.36
N LEU A 75 -9.66 -16.26 4.25
CA LEU A 75 -8.30 -15.94 3.79
C LEU A 75 -7.26 -16.53 4.75
N GLU A 76 -7.49 -16.47 6.05
CA GLU A 76 -6.61 -17.10 7.03
C GLU A 76 -6.48 -18.61 6.80
N SER A 77 -7.60 -19.31 6.64
CA SER A 77 -7.60 -20.75 6.30
C SER A 77 -6.85 -21.04 5.00
N VAL A 78 -7.05 -20.24 3.95
CA VAL A 78 -6.34 -20.39 2.67
C VAL A 78 -4.83 -20.19 2.87
N MET A 79 -4.42 -19.16 3.62
CA MET A 79 -3.02 -18.89 3.91
C MET A 79 -2.37 -20.03 4.70
N GLU A 80 -3.09 -20.66 5.63
CA GLU A 80 -2.63 -21.86 6.33
C GLU A 80 -2.48 -23.08 5.40
N CYS A 81 -3.45 -23.31 4.52
CA CYS A 81 -3.36 -24.38 3.52
C CYS A 81 -2.15 -24.19 2.60
N LEU A 82 -1.92 -22.97 2.13
CA LEU A 82 -0.76 -22.64 1.30
C LEU A 82 0.56 -22.86 2.05
N LYS A 83 0.64 -22.45 3.33
CA LYS A 83 1.82 -22.71 4.18
C LYS A 83 2.12 -24.19 4.32
N LYS A 84 1.09 -25.05 4.41
CA LYS A 84 1.26 -26.51 4.49
C LYS A 84 1.65 -27.14 3.14
N ALA A 85 1.21 -26.57 2.02
CA ALA A 85 1.52 -27.07 0.68
C ALA A 85 2.94 -26.73 0.22
N THR A 86 3.47 -25.56 0.59
CA THR A 86 4.80 -25.10 0.16
C THR A 86 5.94 -26.12 0.41
N PRO A 87 6.07 -26.73 1.61
CA PRO A 87 7.09 -27.75 1.85
C PRO A 87 6.93 -28.99 0.96
N GLN A 88 5.68 -29.40 0.67
CA GLN A 88 5.44 -30.56 -0.19
C GLN A 88 5.87 -30.29 -1.64
N CYS A 89 5.57 -29.09 -2.16
CA CYS A 89 6.04 -28.68 -3.48
C CYS A 89 7.57 -28.62 -3.57
N GLN A 90 8.25 -28.17 -2.51
CA GLN A 90 9.72 -28.12 -2.46
C GLN A 90 10.35 -29.52 -2.43
N LEU A 91 9.70 -30.50 -1.80
CA LEU A 91 10.16 -31.89 -1.78
C LEU A 91 9.99 -32.58 -3.14
N THR A 92 8.94 -32.25 -3.89
CA THR A 92 8.65 -32.84 -5.22
C THR A 92 9.34 -32.14 -6.39
N CYS A 93 9.68 -30.86 -6.24
CA CYS A 93 10.44 -30.09 -7.22
C CYS A 93 11.79 -29.69 -6.63
N PRO A 94 12.80 -30.59 -6.61
CA PRO A 94 14.16 -30.17 -6.33
C PRO A 94 14.53 -29.12 -7.38
N THR A 95 14.86 -27.92 -6.90
CA THR A 95 15.28 -26.77 -7.69
C THR A 95 16.13 -27.18 -8.89
N LEU A 96 15.62 -26.95 -10.11
CA LEU A 96 16.49 -26.83 -11.27
C LEU A 96 17.49 -25.71 -10.95
N PRO A 97 18.80 -25.91 -11.16
CA PRO A 97 19.80 -24.91 -10.82
C PRO A 97 19.47 -23.61 -11.57
N SER A 98 19.30 -22.53 -10.82
CA SER A 98 19.18 -21.19 -11.38
C SER A 98 20.42 -20.93 -12.22
N LYS A 99 20.30 -20.95 -13.55
CA LYS A 99 21.34 -20.44 -14.42
C LYS A 99 21.43 -18.93 -14.16
N SER A 100 22.46 -18.52 -13.44
CA SER A 100 22.96 -17.15 -13.45
C SER A 100 23.39 -16.80 -14.87
N TRP A 101 22.74 -15.80 -15.46
CA TRP A 101 23.18 -15.05 -16.63
C TRP A 101 23.37 -13.60 -16.20
#